data_AF-A0A432SIC5-F1
#
_entry.id   AF-A0A432SIC5-F1
#
_cell.length_a   1.000
_cell.length_b   1.000
_cell.length_c   1.000
_cell.angle_alpha   90.00
_cell.angle_beta   90.00
_cell.angle_gamma   90.00
#
_symmetry.space_group_name_H-M   'P 1'
#
loop_
_entity.id
_entity.type
_entity.pdbx_description
1 polymer ?
#
loop_
_entity_poly.entity_id
_entity_poly.type
_entity_poly.pdbx_seq_one_letter_code
_entity_poly.pdbx_strand_id
1 'polypeptide(L)'
;MKKNIYLDFTYLIFLAASFGGIIVLGAFVAPVIFHTDRIVSEVLINNYNAGIIMGEIFHRFSYWIYVLAIFVAVYEAISYKTGFRDAITFAAAVIVIGTSLMFSGVYSPKILEMQAMGAEVTKSDAFNNIHIASEIDFKVLAVAVIVLFVRRLLLLRTT
;
A
#
# COMPACT_ATOMS: atom_id res chain seq x y z
N MET A 1 22.36 10.25 -21.71
CA MET A 1 20.96 10.63 -22.04
C MET A 1 20.67 11.98 -21.42
N LYS A 2 19.94 12.88 -22.10
CA LYS A 2 19.34 14.05 -21.43
C LYS A 2 18.46 13.50 -20.31
N LYS A 3 18.91 13.65 -19.06
CA LYS A 3 18.18 13.28 -17.84
C LYS A 3 16.83 13.98 -17.94
N ASN A 4 15.75 13.22 -18.12
CA ASN A 4 14.43 13.84 -18.23
C ASN A 4 13.97 14.12 -16.81
N ILE A 5 14.50 15.20 -16.24
CA ILE A 5 14.28 15.63 -14.85
C ILE A 5 12.79 15.60 -14.52
N TYR A 6 11.92 15.98 -15.46
CA TYR A 6 10.47 15.92 -15.28
C TYR A 6 9.94 14.51 -15.02
N LEU A 7 10.50 13.48 -15.66
CA LEU A 7 10.08 12.08 -15.49
C LEU A 7 10.53 11.56 -14.11
N ASP A 8 11.76 11.85 -13.71
CA ASP A 8 12.30 11.47 -12.40
C ASP A 8 11.53 12.14 -11.25
N PHE A 9 11.21 13.44 -11.39
CA PHE A 9 10.40 14.17 -10.41
C PHE A 9 8.96 13.65 -10.36
N THR A 10 8.35 13.35 -11.51
CA THR A 10 7.00 12.75 -11.55
C THR A 10 6.99 11.41 -10.83
N TYR A 11 8.04 10.61 -11.01
CA TYR A 11 8.19 9.33 -10.30
C TYR A 11 8.30 9.51 -8.79
N LEU A 12 9.13 10.45 -8.33
CA LEU A 12 9.27 10.74 -6.90
C LEU A 12 7.97 11.26 -6.27
N ILE A 13 7.24 12.15 -6.96
CA ILE A 13 5.94 12.64 -6.51
C ILE A 13 4.95 11.47 -6.37
N PHE A 14 4.95 10.55 -7.33
CA PHE A 14 4.06 9.40 -7.30
C PHE A 14 4.36 8.45 -6.12
N LEU A 15 5.64 8.17 -5.87
CA LEU A 15 6.07 7.39 -4.70
C LEU A 15 5.68 8.08 -3.38
N ALA A 16 5.92 9.39 -3.28
CA ALA A 16 5.58 10.18 -2.09
C ALA A 16 4.05 10.23 -1.85
N ALA A 17 3.25 10.42 -2.90
CA ALA A 17 1.79 10.40 -2.81
C ALA A 17 1.28 9.03 -2.34
N SER A 18 1.86 7.95 -2.86
CA SER A 18 1.48 6.59 -2.46
C SER A 18 1.85 6.30 -1.00
N PHE A 19 3.03 6.74 -0.56
CA PHE A 19 3.41 6.67 0.86
C PHE A 19 2.47 7.48 1.76
N GLY A 20 2.12 8.70 1.34
CA GLY A 20 1.14 9.53 2.05
C GLY A 20 -0.21 8.83 2.21
N GLY A 21 -0.72 8.21 1.13
CA GLY A 21 -1.96 7.42 1.16
C GLY A 21 -1.90 6.25 2.16
N ILE A 22 -0.79 5.52 2.18
CA ILE A 22 -0.55 4.42 3.13
C ILE A 22 -0.62 4.92 4.59
N ILE A 23 0.04 6.04 4.89
CA ILE A 23 0.03 6.63 6.23
C ILE A 23 -1.36 7.15 6.61
N VAL A 24 -2.08 7.81 5.70
CA VAL A 24 -3.45 8.27 5.94
C VAL A 24 -4.37 7.10 6.30
N LEU A 25 -4.30 6.00 5.55
CA LEU A 25 -5.12 4.83 5.80
C LEU A 25 -4.80 4.15 7.13
N GLY A 26 -3.51 3.92 7.40
CA GLY A 26 -3.08 3.22 8.61
C GLY A 26 -3.21 4.06 9.88
N ALA A 27 -2.75 5.30 9.86
CA ALA A 27 -2.62 6.12 11.07
C ALA A 27 -3.85 6.99 11.36
N PHE A 28 -4.62 7.38 10.35
CA PHE A 28 -5.75 8.30 10.52
C PHE A 28 -7.09 7.63 10.32
N VAL A 29 -7.28 6.92 9.19
CA VAL A 29 -8.58 6.32 8.86
C VAL A 29 -8.92 5.18 9.80
N ALA A 30 -7.95 4.32 10.15
CA ALA A 30 -8.18 3.21 11.06
C ALA A 30 -8.73 3.60 12.45
N PRO A 31 -8.11 4.54 13.21
CA PRO A 31 -8.65 4.94 14.50
C PRO A 31 -10.00 5.65 14.37
N VAL A 32 -10.22 6.44 13.32
CA VAL A 32 -11.48 7.15 13.10
C VAL A 32 -12.65 6.17 12.90
N ILE A 33 -12.43 5.09 12.13
CA ILE A 33 -13.48 4.10 11.87
C ILE A 33 -13.77 3.25 13.11
N PHE A 34 -12.73 2.75 13.80
CA PHE A 34 -12.91 1.86 14.94
C PHE A 34 -13.28 2.57 16.25
N HIS A 35 -13.05 3.88 16.38
CA HIS A 35 -13.45 4.67 17.55
C HIS A 35 -14.58 5.65 17.22
N THR A 36 -15.51 5.24 16.34
CA THR A 36 -16.67 6.06 15.96
C THR A 36 -17.56 6.39 17.17
N ASP A 37 -17.56 5.55 18.21
CA ASP A 37 -18.27 5.74 19.48
C ASP A 37 -17.90 7.04 20.20
N ARG A 38 -16.68 7.55 19.99
CA ARG A 38 -16.21 8.82 20.56
C ARG A 38 -16.58 10.04 19.73
N ILE A 39 -17.04 9.82 18.50
CA ILE A 39 -17.28 10.86 17.49
C ILE A 39 -18.78 11.06 17.25
N VAL A 40 -19.56 9.96 17.24
CA VAL A 40 -20.99 9.95 16.92
C VAL A 40 -21.76 9.40 18.12
N SER A 41 -22.63 10.23 18.70
CA SER A 41 -23.38 9.92 19.92
C SER A 41 -24.63 9.04 19.71
N GLU A 42 -25.13 8.92 18.48
CA GLU A 42 -26.43 8.28 18.20
C GLU A 42 -26.34 6.97 17.39
N VAL A 43 -25.19 6.67 16.76
CA VAL A 43 -25.01 5.47 15.94
C VAL A 43 -23.81 4.68 16.45
N LEU A 44 -24.07 3.65 17.25
CA LEU A 44 -23.05 2.69 17.69
C LEU A 44 -22.76 1.73 16.53
N ILE A 45 -21.72 2.03 15.75
CA ILE A 45 -21.17 1.08 14.78
C ILE A 45 -20.44 -0.03 15.55
N ASN A 46 -20.94 -1.26 15.47
CA ASN A 46 -20.23 -2.43 16.00
C ASN A 46 -18.90 -2.64 15.26
N ASN A 47 -17.86 -3.15 15.93
CA ASN A 47 -16.53 -3.43 15.37
C ASN A 47 -16.58 -4.23 14.06
N TYR A 48 -17.55 -5.12 13.91
CA TYR A 48 -17.77 -5.86 12.66
C TYR A 48 -18.15 -4.92 11.50
N ASN A 49 -19.13 -4.03 11.70
CA ASN A 49 -19.56 -3.06 10.68
C ASN A 49 -18.45 -2.03 10.38
N ALA A 50 -17.68 -1.62 11.40
CA ALA A 50 -16.49 -0.79 11.23
C ALA A 50 -15.44 -1.50 10.35
N GLY A 51 -15.24 -2.80 10.56
CA GLY A 51 -14.38 -3.64 9.74
C GLY A 51 -14.83 -3.74 8.27
N ILE A 52 -16.14 -3.82 8.00
CA ILE A 52 -16.68 -3.81 6.63
C ILE A 52 -16.34 -2.48 5.93
N ILE A 53 -16.57 -1.36 6.61
CA ILE A 53 -16.27 -0.02 6.07
C ILE A 53 -14.77 0.11 5.77
N MET A 54 -13.92 -0.35 6.69
CA MET A 54 -12.47 -0.37 6.50
C MET A 54 -12.07 -1.23 5.29
N GLY A 55 -12.63 -2.44 5.18
CA GLY A 55 -12.37 -3.35 4.06
C GLY A 55 -12.66 -2.71 2.70
N GLU A 56 -13.79 -2.00 2.58
CA GLU A 56 -14.16 -1.27 1.36
C GLU A 56 -13.20 -0.12 1.03
N ILE A 57 -12.73 0.62 2.04
CA ILE A 57 -11.75 1.70 1.83
C ILE A 57 -10.42 1.12 1.32
N PHE A 58 -9.93 0.05 1.93
CA PHE A 58 -8.70 -0.61 1.48
C PHE A 58 -8.86 -1.24 0.10
N HIS A 59 -10.02 -1.81 -0.21
CA HIS A 59 -10.31 -2.34 -1.54
C HIS A 59 -10.32 -1.23 -2.61
N ARG A 60 -10.87 -0.05 -2.32
CA ARG A 60 -10.79 1.09 -3.24
C ARG A 60 -9.36 1.61 -3.38
N PHE A 61 -8.59 1.63 -2.31
CA PHE A 61 -7.18 2.00 -2.36
C PHE A 61 -6.32 0.95 -3.08
N SER A 62 -6.76 -0.30 -3.14
CA SER A 62 -6.05 -1.37 -3.87
C SER A 62 -5.91 -1.05 -5.36
N TYR A 63 -6.88 -0.35 -5.97
CA TYR A 63 -6.74 0.16 -7.35
C TYR A 63 -5.56 1.14 -7.50
N TRP A 64 -5.33 2.02 -6.51
CA TRP A 64 -4.16 2.90 -6.51
C TRP A 64 -2.86 2.11 -6.37
N ILE A 65 -2.85 1.06 -5.55
CA ILE A 65 -1.69 0.19 -5.35
C ILE A 65 -1.37 -0.62 -6.61
N TYR A 66 -2.37 -1.06 -7.38
CA TYR A 66 -2.14 -1.66 -8.69
C TYR A 66 -1.46 -0.69 -9.66
N VAL A 67 -1.92 0.56 -9.70
CA VAL A 67 -1.29 1.61 -10.52
C VAL A 67 0.16 1.82 -10.06
N LEU A 68 0.41 1.84 -8.74
CA LEU A 68 1.76 1.91 -8.18
C LEU A 68 2.65 0.76 -8.64
N ALA A 69 2.18 -0.48 -8.58
CA ALA A 69 2.93 -1.65 -9.02
C ALA A 69 3.33 -1.54 -10.50
N ILE A 70 2.37 -1.18 -11.36
CA ILE A 70 2.62 -1.01 -12.80
C ILE A 70 3.61 0.13 -13.05
N PHE A 71 3.42 1.27 -12.38
CA PHE A 71 4.24 2.45 -12.57
C PHE A 71 5.69 2.22 -12.13
N VAL A 72 5.90 1.58 -10.98
CA VAL A 72 7.23 1.16 -10.50
C VAL A 72 7.87 0.15 -11.45
N ALA A 73 7.11 -0.86 -11.91
CA ALA A 73 7.63 -1.86 -12.84
C ALA A 73 8.10 -1.24 -14.16
N VAL A 74 7.30 -0.35 -14.76
CA VAL A 74 7.64 0.31 -16.03
C VAL A 74 8.84 1.24 -15.86
N TYR A 75 8.85 2.08 -14.84
CA TYR A 75 9.93 3.04 -14.60
C TYR A 75 11.26 2.31 -14.36
N GLU A 76 11.26 1.31 -13.47
CA GLU A 76 12.47 0.57 -13.12
C GLU A 76 12.96 -0.30 -14.28
N ALA A 77 12.06 -0.87 -15.09
CA ALA A 77 12.45 -1.59 -16.31
C ALA A 77 13.15 -0.67 -17.33
N ILE A 78 12.66 0.55 -17.52
CA ILE A 78 13.30 1.56 -18.40
C ILE A 78 14.66 1.97 -17.84
N SER A 79 14.75 2.22 -16.52
CA SER A 79 16.01 2.57 -15.85
C SER A 79 17.03 1.43 -15.93
N TYR A 80 16.60 0.18 -15.86
CA TYR A 80 17.49 -0.97 -15.94
C TYR A 80 18.03 -1.17 -17.35
N LYS A 81 17.19 -1.00 -18.37
CA LYS A 81 17.59 -1.08 -19.79
C LYS A 81 18.59 0.02 -20.16
N THR A 82 18.55 1.16 -19.48
CA THR A 82 19.44 2.30 -19.73
C THR A 82 20.78 2.22 -18.99
N GLY A 83 21.06 1.11 -18.29
CA GLY A 83 22.37 0.83 -17.69
C GLY A 83 22.54 1.29 -16.24
N PHE A 84 21.53 1.92 -15.63
CA PHE A 84 21.54 2.26 -14.21
C PHE A 84 21.18 1.02 -13.38
N ARG A 85 22.20 0.29 -12.92
CA ARG A 85 22.04 -0.94 -12.14
C ARG A 85 22.41 -0.70 -10.68
N ASP A 86 21.45 -0.21 -9.90
CA ASP A 86 21.58 -0.11 -8.45
C ASP A 86 20.85 -1.29 -7.77
N ALA A 87 21.58 -2.11 -7.03
CA ALA A 87 21.03 -3.32 -6.41
C ALA A 87 19.95 -3.01 -5.35
N ILE A 88 20.11 -1.90 -4.63
CA ILE A 88 19.16 -1.46 -3.59
C ILE A 88 17.85 -1.02 -4.23
N THR A 89 17.92 -0.20 -5.28
CA THR A 89 16.75 0.25 -6.05
C THR A 89 16.01 -0.93 -6.65
N PHE A 90 16.72 -1.89 -7.24
CA PHE A 90 16.12 -3.10 -7.81
C PHE A 90 15.41 -3.95 -6.73
N ALA A 91 16.09 -4.23 -5.61
CA ALA A 91 15.50 -5.00 -4.52
C ALA A 91 14.26 -4.31 -3.94
N ALA A 92 14.33 -3.00 -3.69
CA ALA A 92 13.20 -2.22 -3.19
C ALA A 92 12.03 -2.22 -4.19
N ALA A 93 12.29 -2.07 -5.50
CA ALA A 93 11.26 -2.12 -6.52
C ALA A 93 10.55 -3.48 -6.58
N VAL A 94 11.30 -4.58 -6.50
CA VAL A 94 10.72 -5.93 -6.47
C VAL A 94 9.85 -6.12 -5.23
N ILE A 95 10.30 -5.65 -4.06
CA ILE A 95 9.49 -5.71 -2.83
C ILE A 95 8.23 -4.87 -2.97
N VAL A 96 8.32 -3.63 -3.48
CA VAL A 96 7.14 -2.77 -3.71
C VAL A 96 6.15 -3.45 -4.63
N ILE A 97 6.60 -4.01 -5.76
CA ILE A 97 5.71 -4.71 -6.71
C ILE A 97 5.09 -5.95 -6.05
N GLY A 98 5.89 -6.78 -5.39
CA GLY A 98 5.43 -8.02 -4.77
C GLY A 98 4.38 -7.77 -3.68
N THR A 99 4.67 -6.87 -2.75
CA THR A 99 3.75 -6.48 -1.67
C THR A 99 2.51 -5.76 -2.21
N SER A 100 2.65 -4.90 -3.22
CA SER A 100 1.51 -4.24 -3.87
C SER A 100 0.53 -5.25 -4.49
N LEU A 101 1.04 -6.27 -5.17
CA LEU A 101 0.24 -7.32 -5.79
C LEU A 101 -0.34 -8.29 -4.75
N MET A 102 0.41 -8.63 -3.70
CA MET A 102 -0.08 -9.44 -2.58
C MET A 102 -1.25 -8.74 -1.87
N PHE A 103 -1.09 -7.48 -1.50
CA PHE A 103 -2.13 -6.69 -0.86
C PHE A 103 -3.38 -6.59 -1.74
N SER A 104 -3.21 -6.16 -2.98
CA SER A 104 -4.34 -5.80 -3.85
C SER A 104 -5.01 -7.01 -4.50
N GLY A 105 -4.25 -8.05 -4.80
CA GLY A 105 -4.72 -9.24 -5.51
C GLY A 105 -5.09 -10.42 -4.61
N VAL A 106 -4.56 -10.46 -3.39
CA VAL A 106 -4.76 -11.61 -2.49
C VAL A 106 -5.42 -11.19 -1.19
N TYR A 107 -4.81 -10.28 -0.43
CA TYR A 107 -5.29 -9.97 0.91
C TYR A 107 -6.60 -9.18 0.92
N SER A 108 -6.67 -8.07 0.18
CA SER A 108 -7.87 -7.24 0.11
C SER A 108 -9.13 -8.01 -0.33
N PRO A 109 -9.14 -8.75 -1.46
CA PRO A 109 -10.33 -9.49 -1.87
C PRO A 109 -10.67 -10.60 -0.88
N LYS A 110 -9.68 -11.30 -0.31
CA LYS A 110 -9.94 -12.39 0.63
C LYS A 110 -10.52 -11.92 1.96
N ILE A 111 -10.11 -10.75 2.44
CA ILE A 111 -10.71 -10.12 3.63
C ILE A 111 -12.18 -9.78 3.36
N LEU A 112 -12.49 -9.21 2.19
CA LEU A 112 -13.87 -8.90 1.81
C LEU A 112 -14.73 -10.17 1.68
N GLU A 113 -14.22 -11.22 1.04
CA GLU A 113 -14.90 -12.52 0.94
C GLU A 113 -15.23 -13.08 2.33
N MET A 114 -14.25 -13.10 3.24
CA MET A 114 -14.46 -13.60 4.60
C MET A 114 -15.40 -12.72 5.43
N GLN A 115 -15.39 -11.40 5.22
CA GLN A 115 -16.36 -10.49 5.85
C GLN A 115 -17.78 -10.72 5.33
N ALA A 116 -17.93 -11.00 4.03
CA ALA A 116 -19.23 -11.30 3.40
C ALA A 116 -19.83 -12.62 3.87
N MET A 117 -19.02 -13.58 4.31
CA MET A 117 -19.48 -14.85 4.88
C MET A 117 -20.08 -14.72 6.30
N GLY A 118 -20.01 -13.54 6.91
CA GLY A 118 -20.66 -13.23 8.18
C GLY A 118 -19.71 -13.14 9.38
N ALA A 119 -20.25 -12.65 10.49
CA ALA A 119 -19.47 -12.30 11.69
C ALA A 119 -18.78 -13.50 12.36
N GLU A 120 -19.31 -14.72 12.22
CA GLU A 120 -18.69 -15.93 12.79
C GLU A 120 -17.33 -16.23 12.14
N VAL A 121 -17.23 -16.06 10.81
CA VAL A 121 -15.99 -16.29 10.06
C VAL A 121 -14.93 -15.25 10.41
N THR A 122 -15.33 -13.99 10.66
CA THR A 122 -14.40 -12.93 11.09
C THR A 122 -13.82 -13.13 12.49
N LYS A 123 -14.39 -14.03 13.30
CA LYS A 123 -13.84 -14.42 14.61
C LYS A 123 -12.94 -15.65 14.54
N SER A 124 -12.78 -16.26 13.36
CA SER A 124 -11.92 -17.42 13.18
C SER A 124 -10.44 -17.04 13.21
N ASP A 125 -9.60 -17.98 13.64
CA ASP A 125 -8.13 -17.83 13.59
C ASP A 125 -7.63 -17.61 12.16
N ALA A 126 -8.32 -18.19 11.17
CA ALA A 126 -7.99 -18.02 9.75
C ALA A 126 -8.14 -16.55 9.32
N PHE A 127 -9.22 -15.89 9.72
CA PHE A 127 -9.41 -14.46 9.43
C PHE A 127 -8.35 -13.61 10.13
N ASN A 128 -8.09 -13.87 11.42
CA ASN A 128 -7.09 -13.12 12.17
C ASN A 128 -5.69 -13.23 11.55
N ASN A 129 -5.30 -14.42 11.10
CA ASN A 129 -4.02 -14.65 10.44
C ASN A 129 -3.92 -13.89 9.11
N ILE A 130 -4.98 -13.88 8.29
CA ILE A 130 -5.00 -13.14 7.02
C ILE A 130 -4.99 -11.62 7.28
N HIS A 131 -5.75 -11.15 8.26
CA HIS A 131 -5.79 -9.75 8.64
C HIS A 131 -4.41 -9.27 9.09
N ILE A 132 -3.77 -9.98 10.03
CA ILE A 132 -2.41 -9.64 10.50
C ILE A 132 -1.40 -9.72 9.36
N ALA A 133 -1.47 -10.74 8.51
CA ALA A 133 -0.58 -10.85 7.35
C ALA A 133 -0.72 -9.65 6.41
N SER A 134 -1.96 -9.20 6.15
CA SER A 134 -2.22 -8.02 5.32
C SER A 134 -1.69 -6.74 5.95
N GLU A 135 -1.77 -6.60 7.27
CA GLU A 135 -1.25 -5.43 7.98
C GLU A 135 0.29 -5.38 7.93
N ILE A 136 0.94 -6.54 8.08
CA ILE A 136 2.39 -6.66 7.95
C ILE A 136 2.81 -6.32 6.52
N ASP A 137 2.15 -6.90 5.51
CA ASP A 137 2.43 -6.63 4.09
C ASP A 137 2.31 -5.14 3.77
N PHE A 138 1.27 -4.48 4.29
CA PHE A 138 1.05 -3.04 4.11
C PHE A 138 2.14 -2.18 4.77
N LYS A 139 2.64 -2.58 5.95
CA LYS A 139 3.79 -1.93 6.61
C LYS A 139 5.09 -2.14 5.83
N VAL A 140 5.31 -3.34 5.31
CA VAL A 140 6.49 -3.63 4.47
C VAL A 140 6.45 -2.79 3.19
N LEU A 141 5.28 -2.67 2.55
CA LEU A 141 5.08 -1.78 1.40
C LEU A 141 5.45 -0.33 1.75
N ALA A 142 5.00 0.18 2.89
CA ALA A 142 5.31 1.54 3.34
C ALA A 142 6.83 1.79 3.43
N VAL A 143 7.55 0.87 4.07
CA VAL A 143 9.02 0.94 4.22
C VAL A 143 9.70 0.82 2.86
N ALA A 144 9.28 -0.11 2.01
CA ALA A 144 9.87 -0.35 0.71
C ALA A 144 9.72 0.87 -0.23
N VAL A 145 8.55 1.53 -0.22
CA VAL A 145 8.30 2.76 -0.98
C VAL A 145 9.21 3.89 -0.51
N ILE A 146 9.38 4.09 0.81
CA ILE A 146 10.32 5.10 1.33
C ILE A 146 11.76 4.79 0.91
N VAL A 147 12.20 3.54 1.06
CA VAL A 147 13.56 3.13 0.69
C VAL A 147 13.80 3.41 -0.79
N LEU A 148 12.84 3.06 -1.65
CA LEU A 148 12.91 3.32 -3.09
C LEU A 148 12.96 4.82 -3.40
N PHE A 149 12.11 5.61 -2.75
CA PHE A 149 12.09 7.08 -2.87
C PHE A 149 13.44 7.71 -2.48
N VAL A 150 13.94 7.39 -1.27
CA VAL A 150 15.19 7.95 -0.76
C VAL A 150 16.37 7.54 -1.64
N ARG A 151 16.43 6.27 -2.05
CA ARG A 151 17.52 5.78 -2.91
C ARG A 151 17.52 6.49 -4.25
N ARG A 152 16.35 6.67 -4.86
CA ARG A 152 16.21 7.41 -6.13
C ARG A 152 16.59 8.88 -6.00
N LEU A 153 16.19 9.53 -4.91
CA LEU A 153 16.61 10.91 -4.62
C LEU A 153 18.13 11.05 -4.50
N LEU A 154 18.79 10.10 -3.81
CA LEU A 154 20.25 10.11 -3.67
C LEU A 154 20.97 9.92 -5.01
N LEU A 155 20.49 8.99 -5.84
CA LEU A 155 21.05 8.77 -7.18
C LEU A 155 20.89 10.00 -8.08
N LEU A 156 19.80 10.77 -7.93
CA LEU A 156 19.63 12.02 -8.65
C LEU A 156 20.65 13.09 -8.26
N ARG A 157 21.10 13.12 -7.00
CA ARG A 157 22.11 14.08 -6.51
C ARG A 157 23.51 13.76 -7.01
N THR A 158 23.87 12.47 -7.10
CA THR A 158 25.24 12.03 -7.43
C THR A 158 25.55 11.94 -8.92
N THR A 159 24.56 12.12 -9.78
CA THR A 159 24.67 11.96 -11.25
C THR A 159 24.33 13.26 -11.95
#